data_AF-A0A6F9WW37-F1
#
_entry.id   AF-A0A6F9WW37-F1
#
_cell.length_a   1.000
_cell.length_b   1.000
_cell.length_c   1.000
_cell.angle_alpha   90.00
_cell.angle_beta   90.00
_cell.angle_gamma   90.00
#
_symmetry.space_group_name_H-M   'P 1'
#
loop_
_entity.id
_entity.type
_entity.pdbx_description
1 polymer ?
#
loop_
_entity_poly.entity_id
_entity_poly.type
_entity_poly.pdbx_seq_one_letter_code
_entity_poly.pdbx_strand_id
1 'polypeptide(L)' 'MSSPAPDRWSLELERILREALASIRFGTVTMVVQDGRVIQVDKNEKIRLNRADHIDGSGI' A
#
# COMPACT_ATOMS: atom_id res chain seq x y z
N MET A 1 -13.68 27.89 -22.88
CA MET A 1 -12.79 27.84 -21.69
C MET A 1 -13.19 26.60 -20.91
N SER A 2 -12.33 25.59 -20.90
CA SER A 2 -12.60 24.29 -20.27
C SER A 2 -12.56 24.47 -18.76
N SER A 3 -13.69 24.24 -18.09
CA SER A 3 -13.77 24.22 -16.63
C SER A 3 -12.75 23.18 -16.08
N PRO A 4 -11.93 23.47 -15.06
CA PRO A 4 -11.14 22.44 -14.42
C PRO A 4 -12.12 21.39 -13.89
N ALA A 5 -11.96 20.14 -14.31
CA ALA A 5 -12.79 19.05 -13.83
C ALA A 5 -12.78 19.07 -12.29
N PRO A 6 -13.93 18.84 -11.61
CA PRO A 6 -13.96 18.80 -10.16
C PRO A 6 -12.92 17.79 -9.69
N ASP A 7 -12.12 18.21 -8.70
CA ASP A 7 -11.02 17.43 -8.17
C ASP A 7 -11.50 16.00 -7.88
N ARG A 8 -11.05 15.06 -8.72
CA ARG A 8 -11.49 13.65 -8.64
C ARG A 8 -10.83 12.95 -7.44
N TRP A 9 -9.87 13.61 -6.81
CA TRP A 9 -9.20 13.21 -5.58
C TRP A 9 -9.76 14.01 -4.41
N SER A 10 -10.27 13.32 -3.39
CA SER A 10 -10.56 13.98 -2.11
C SER A 10 -9.28 14.11 -1.29
N LEU A 11 -9.19 15.18 -0.49
CA LEU A 11 -8.13 15.35 0.51
C LEU A 11 -8.03 14.16 1.46
N GLU A 12 -9.16 13.53 1.75
CA GLU A 12 -9.22 12.33 2.58
C GLU A 12 -8.57 11.12 1.91
N LEU A 13 -8.86 10.88 0.63
CA LEU A 13 -8.25 9.79 -0.13
C LEU A 13 -6.74 10.00 -0.23
N GLU A 14 -6.30 11.23 -0.48
CA GLU A 14 -4.86 11.56 -0.51
C GLU A 14 -4.19 11.23 0.82
N ARG A 15 -4.82 11.61 1.95
CA ARG A 15 -4.30 11.30 3.28
C ARG A 15 -4.19 9.80 3.52
N ILE A 16 -5.24 9.03 3.22
CA ILE A 16 -5.26 7.57 3.39
C ILE A 16 -4.16 6.91 2.56
N LEU A 17 -3.99 7.32 1.30
CA LEU A 17 -2.95 6.79 0.43
C LEU A 17 -1.55 7.13 0.93
N ARG A 18 -1.32 8.38 1.38
CA ARG A 18 -0.03 8.79 1.96
C ARG A 18 0.31 7.95 3.20
N GLU A 19 -0.64 7.74 4.09
CA GLU A 19 -0.45 6.92 5.31
C GLU A 19 -0.18 5.44 4.98
N ALA A 20 -0.92 4.87 4.02
CA ALA A 20 -0.75 3.49 3.59
C ALA A 20 0.64 3.27 2.95
N LEU A 21 1.07 4.20 2.08
CA LEU A 21 2.36 4.13 1.40
C LEU A 21 3.53 4.38 2.35
N ALA A 22 3.42 5.35 3.28
CA ALA A 22 4.47 5.65 4.24
C ALA A 22 4.72 4.52 5.25
N SER A 23 3.70 3.69 5.51
CA SER A 23 3.77 2.63 6.52
C SER A 23 4.10 1.23 5.97
N ILE A 24 4.07 1.01 4.66
CA ILE A 24 4.46 -0.28 4.06
C ILE A 24 5.97 -0.43 4.08
N ARG A 25 6.46 -1.57 4.59
CA ARG A 25 7.86 -1.99 4.45
C ARG A 25 8.05 -2.92 3.27
N PHE A 26 7.21 -3.94 3.16
CA PHE A 26 7.22 -4.90 2.06
C PHE A 26 5.79 -5.30 1.74
N GLY A 27 5.17 -4.71 0.73
CA GLY A 27 3.74 -4.89 0.53
C GLY A 27 3.22 -4.25 -0.74
N THR A 28 1.90 -4.22 -0.86
CA THR A 28 1.18 -3.59 -1.97
C THR A 28 0.03 -2.77 -1.41
N VAL A 29 -0.18 -1.57 -1.95
CA VAL A 29 -1.43 -0.84 -1.83
C VAL A 29 -2.20 -1.03 -3.12
N THR A 30 -3.45 -1.49 -3.03
CA THR A 30 -4.34 -1.70 -4.18
C THR A 30 -5.51 -0.73 -4.07
N MET A 31 -5.85 -0.06 -5.17
CA MET A 31 -6.97 0.87 -5.23
C MET A 31 -7.96 0.40 -6.30
N VAL A 32 -9.23 0.35 -5.95
CA VAL A 32 -10.31 -0.03 -6.88
C VAL A 32 -11.09 1.21 -7.30
N VAL A 33 -11.16 1.43 -8.61
CA VAL A 33 -11.89 2.56 -9.22
C VAL A 33 -13.08 2.01 -10.00
N GLN A 34 -14.26 2.57 -9.75
CA GLN A 34 -15.48 2.31 -10.52
C GLN A 34 -16.16 3.64 -10.83
N ASP A 35 -16.66 3.80 -12.06
CA ASP A 35 -17.32 5.04 -12.53
C ASP A 35 -16.52 6.33 -12.27
N GLY A 36 -15.19 6.22 -12.37
CA GLY A 36 -14.27 7.35 -12.14
C GLY A 36 -14.12 7.77 -10.68
N ARG A 37 -14.58 6.95 -9.73
CA ARG A 37 -14.43 7.16 -8.26
C ARG A 37 -13.68 6.00 -7.64
N VAL A 38 -12.82 6.32 -6.67
CA VAL A 38 -12.19 5.31 -5.82
C VAL A 38 -13.24 4.83 -4.83
N ILE A 39 -13.47 3.52 -4.80
CA ILE A 39 -14.45 2.89 -3.90
C ILE A 39 -13.77 2.03 -2.83
N GLN A 40 -12.51 1.66 -3.03
CA GLN A 40 -11.77 0.79 -2.11
C GLN A 40 -10.27 1.08 -2.18
N VAL A 41 -9.62 1.00 -1.02
CA VAL A 41 -8.16 1.02 -0.86
C VAL A 41 -7.79 -0.10 0.09
N ASP A 42 -7.01 -1.07 -0.38
CA ASP A 42 -6.47 -2.16 0.43
C ASP A 42 -4.97 -2.00 0.61
N LYS A 43 -4.49 -2.13 1.85
CA LYS A 43 -3.08 -2.25 2.18
C LYS A 43 -2.77 -3.71 2.54
N ASN A 44 -1.87 -4.34 1.78
CA ASN A 44 -1.37 -5.69 2.06
C ASN A 44 0.12 -5.66 2.39
N GLU A 45 0.51 -6.29 3.48
CA GLU A 45 1.88 -6.35 3.96
C GLU A 45 2.37 -7.81 3.98
N LYS A 46 3.55 -8.05 3.42
CA LYS A 46 4.17 -9.37 3.30
C LYS A 46 5.34 -9.49 4.26
N ILE A 47 5.21 -10.38 5.22
CA ILE A 47 6.30 -10.74 6.13
C ILE A 47 7.21 -11.72 5.39
N ARG A 48 8.50 -11.36 5.25
CA ARG A 48 9.54 -12.29 4.78
C ARG A 48 10.32 -12.79 5.99
N LEU A 49 10.26 -14.09 6.22
CA LEU A 49 11.12 -14.76 7.18
C LEU A 49 12.45 -15.03 6.47
N ASN A 50 13.46 -14.21 6.72
CA ASN A 50 14.81 -14.53 6.26
C ASN A 50 15.31 -15.70 7.09
N ARG A 51 15.71 -16.80 6.44
CA ARG A 51 16.40 -17.91 7.09
C ARG A 51 17.84 -17.48 7.37
N ALA A 52 18.03 -16.68 8.41
CA ALA A 52 19.32 -16.37 8.98
C ALA A 52 19.29 -16.50 10.51
N ASP A 53 18.51 -17.47 11.00
CA ASP A 53 18.84 -18.09 12.27
C ASP A 53 19.92 -19.11 11.90
N HIS A 54 21.16 -18.74 12.16
CA HIS A 54 22.32 -19.60 12.11
C HIS A 54 21.97 -20.93 12.79
N ILE A 55 21.76 -21.99 11.99
CA ILE A 55 21.92 -23.35 12.47
C ILE A 55 23.41 -23.58 12.44
N ASP A 56 24.08 -23.19 13.52
CA ASP A 56 25.36 -23.74 13.93
C ASP A 56 25.20 -25.25 13.96
N GLY A 57 25.53 -25.87 12.83
CA GLY A 57 25.66 -27.30 12.68
C GLY A 57 26.88 -27.81 13.43
N SER A 58 26.96 -27.56 14.74
CA SER A 58 27.78 -28.37 15.63
C SER A 58 27.10 -29.73 15.80
N GLY A 59 27.11 -30.50 14.71
CA GLY A 59 27.15 -31.95 14.80
C GLY A 59 28.58 -32.32 15.20
N ILE A 60 28.76 -32.58 16.49
CA ILE A 60 29.81 -33.48 17.02
C ILE A 60 29.04 -34.68 17.58
#